data_AF-A0A7S2V534-F1
#
_entry.id   AF-A0A7S2V534-F1
#
_cell.length_a   1.000
_cell.length_b   1.000
_cell.length_c   1.000
_cell.angle_alpha   90.00
_cell.angle_beta   90.00
_cell.angle_gamma   90.00
#
_symmetry.space_group_name_H-M   'P 1'
#
loop_
_entity.id
_entity.type
_entity.pdbx_description
1 polymer ?
#
loop_
_entity_poly.entity_id
_entity_poly.type
_entity_poly.pdbx_seq_one_letter_code
_entity_poly.pdbx_strand_id
1 'polypeptide(L)'
;MERNKILKLFMFVSSALLPKRFLVSGFLPFHRSINRQFQLASSMSPVLLEPSQRDAKYGTNVARYLLDLHESEATFDFCGGMMFQLMLTDQLREHLTKVASQNEDGNETINHFQPKIFDATKARMFNLPDYDQSANADNINIFHGRELRKVPHAKGGFGFVLQLSMAMPDGADSRDPEGWSAQEMKTYDGWAHDIGRTWRKADDYEAEGFKDFKQKFGSEAFGLNHRFYLHLDGSHRMWLSAEDGCEGTPAKSTSRNPVSRIFGL
;
A
#
# COMPACT_ATOMS: atom_id res chain seq x y z
N MET A 1 -0.39 -23.73 -56.19
CA MET A 1 -1.68 -23.71 -56.90
C MET A 1 -2.55 -22.64 -56.24
N GLU A 2 -3.06 -21.69 -57.03
CA GLU A 2 -4.16 -20.71 -56.76
C GLU A 2 -4.07 -19.84 -55.48
N ARG A 3 -3.90 -18.50 -55.47
CA ARG A 3 -4.60 -17.35 -56.11
C ARG A 3 -6.13 -17.32 -55.95
N ASN A 4 -6.61 -16.43 -55.07
CA ASN A 4 -7.83 -15.59 -55.19
C ASN A 4 -7.64 -14.43 -54.17
N LYS A 5 -7.44 -13.13 -54.50
CA LYS A 5 -8.26 -12.11 -55.20
C LYS A 5 -9.70 -12.08 -54.65
N ILE A 6 -10.19 -10.99 -54.05
CA ILE A 6 -10.91 -9.84 -54.68
C ILE A 6 -11.23 -8.84 -53.52
N LEU A 7 -10.77 -7.57 -53.56
CA LEU A 7 -11.42 -6.33 -54.07
C LEU A 7 -12.62 -5.81 -53.22
N LYS A 8 -12.46 -4.68 -52.51
CA LYS A 8 -12.93 -3.28 -52.82
C LYS A 8 -14.44 -3.05 -52.74
N LEU A 9 -14.89 -2.03 -51.95
CA LEU A 9 -15.74 -0.86 -52.31
C LEU A 9 -16.18 -0.13 -51.00
N PHE A 10 -15.78 1.11 -50.66
CA PHE A 10 -16.15 2.48 -51.11
C PHE A 10 -17.42 3.12 -50.46
N MET A 11 -17.35 4.47 -50.34
CA MET A 11 -18.34 5.50 -49.91
C MET A 11 -18.40 5.77 -48.39
N PHE A 12 -18.03 6.91 -47.79
CA PHE A 12 -18.19 8.38 -48.05
C PHE A 12 -19.64 8.87 -48.05
N VAL A 13 -20.02 9.71 -47.05
CA VAL A 13 -20.79 10.99 -47.06
C VAL A 13 -20.86 11.47 -45.58
N SER A 14 -20.15 12.51 -45.13
CA SER A 14 -20.37 13.98 -45.23
C SER A 14 -21.41 14.59 -44.26
N SER A 15 -20.89 15.41 -43.34
CA SER A 15 -21.32 16.77 -42.92
C SER A 15 -22.77 17.06 -42.49
N ALA A 16 -22.94 17.68 -41.31
CA ALA A 16 -23.33 19.10 -41.18
C ALA A 16 -23.51 19.55 -39.72
N LEU A 17 -22.96 20.75 -39.45
CA LEU A 17 -23.20 21.61 -38.30
C LEU A 17 -24.63 22.20 -38.32
N LEU A 18 -25.13 22.60 -37.14
CA LEU A 18 -25.73 23.94 -36.92
C LEU A 18 -25.94 24.21 -35.41
N PRO A 19 -25.69 25.44 -34.93
CA PRO A 19 -25.90 25.86 -33.55
C PRO A 19 -27.25 26.59 -33.37
N LYS A 20 -27.80 26.60 -32.16
CA LYS A 20 -28.79 27.63 -31.75
C LYS A 20 -28.47 28.16 -30.36
N ARG A 21 -28.21 29.47 -30.33
CA ARG A 21 -28.17 30.33 -29.17
C ARG A 21 -29.57 30.48 -28.58
N PHE A 22 -29.68 30.49 -27.25
CA PHE A 22 -30.71 31.26 -26.54
C PHE A 22 -30.03 32.08 -25.46
N LEU A 23 -30.24 33.39 -25.54
CA LEU A 23 -29.93 34.41 -24.53
C LEU A 23 -31.22 34.63 -23.75
N VAL A 24 -31.21 34.46 -22.43
CA VAL A 24 -32.12 35.17 -21.53
C VAL A 24 -31.35 35.57 -20.26
N SER A 25 -31.60 36.81 -19.88
CA SER A 25 -31.02 37.63 -18.83
C SER A 25 -31.41 37.24 -17.40
N GLY A 26 -30.50 37.49 -16.45
CA GLY A 26 -30.82 38.26 -15.25
C GLY A 26 -30.96 37.52 -13.92
N PHE A 27 -30.39 38.16 -12.89
CA PHE A 27 -30.63 38.06 -11.43
C PHE A 27 -29.69 37.23 -10.53
N LEU A 28 -28.85 38.01 -9.82
CA LEU A 28 -28.45 37.98 -8.40
C LEU A 28 -27.21 37.19 -7.93
N PRO A 29 -26.41 37.80 -7.02
CA PRO A 29 -25.19 37.21 -6.49
C PRO A 29 -25.55 36.27 -5.33
N PHE A 30 -25.49 34.97 -5.57
CA PHE A 30 -25.53 34.01 -4.46
C PHE A 30 -24.15 33.97 -3.79
N HIS A 31 -24.14 34.35 -2.51
CA HIS A 31 -23.01 34.20 -1.60
C HIS A 31 -22.46 32.77 -1.67
N ARG A 32 -21.22 32.62 -2.13
CA ARG A 32 -20.46 31.38 -2.01
C ARG A 32 -20.05 31.26 -0.54
N SER A 33 -20.91 30.66 0.28
CA SER A 33 -20.50 30.18 1.60
C SER A 33 -19.44 29.10 1.38
N ILE A 34 -18.18 29.46 1.60
CA ILE A 34 -17.09 28.51 1.68
C ILE A 34 -17.27 27.79 3.02
N ASN A 35 -18.09 26.73 3.02
CA ASN A 35 -18.03 25.73 4.08
C ASN A 35 -16.69 25.00 3.94
N ARG A 36 -15.64 25.61 4.49
CA ARG A 36 -14.38 24.94 4.77
C ARG A 36 -14.67 24.02 5.95
N GLN A 37 -15.22 22.83 5.66
CA GLN A 37 -15.21 21.74 6.62
C GLN A 37 -13.73 21.48 6.94
N PHE A 38 -13.30 21.91 8.12
CA PHE A 38 -12.09 21.42 8.71
C PHE A 38 -12.30 19.92 8.91
N GLN A 39 -11.68 19.12 8.04
CA GLN A 39 -11.53 17.69 8.24
C GLN A 39 -10.75 17.54 9.54
N LEU A 40 -11.45 17.21 10.62
CA LEU A 40 -10.83 16.77 11.87
C LEU A 40 -9.93 15.58 11.49
N ALA A 41 -8.65 15.69 11.81
CA ALA A 41 -7.73 14.57 11.66
C ALA A 41 -8.33 13.39 12.44
N SER A 42 -8.72 12.34 11.74
CA SER A 42 -9.16 11.09 12.36
C SER A 42 -7.97 10.55 13.14
N SER A 43 -7.99 10.72 14.47
CA SER A 43 -6.99 10.09 15.33
C SER A 43 -7.19 8.58 15.23
N MET A 44 -6.13 7.85 14.89
CA MET A 44 -6.16 6.40 14.82
C MET A 44 -6.72 5.81 16.12
N SER A 45 -7.64 4.85 16.02
CA SER A 45 -8.32 4.27 17.18
C SER A 45 -7.30 3.69 18.16
N PRO A 46 -7.46 3.90 19.49
CA PRO A 46 -6.58 3.31 20.51
C PRO A 46 -6.41 1.80 20.38
N VAL A 47 -7.42 1.10 19.83
CA VAL A 47 -7.39 -0.35 19.58
C VAL A 47 -6.31 -0.78 18.59
N LEU A 48 -5.84 0.13 17.74
CA LEU A 48 -4.78 -0.13 16.75
C LEU A 48 -3.37 0.15 17.29
N LEU A 49 -3.28 0.74 18.48
CA LEU A 49 -2.04 1.25 19.06
C LEU A 49 -1.67 0.49 20.33
N GLU A 50 -2.65 0.30 21.21
CA GLU A 50 -2.44 -0.23 22.55
C GLU A 50 -2.51 -1.76 22.53
N PRO A 51 -1.42 -2.48 22.90
CA PRO A 51 -1.35 -3.94 22.79
C PRO A 51 -2.53 -4.68 23.41
N SER A 52 -2.91 -4.31 24.64
CA SER A 52 -4.01 -4.97 25.35
C SER A 52 -5.36 -4.80 24.66
N GLN A 53 -5.61 -3.65 24.03
CA GLN A 53 -6.85 -3.40 23.30
C GLN A 53 -6.85 -4.10 21.94
N ARG A 54 -5.71 -4.10 21.24
CA ARG A 54 -5.52 -4.88 20.00
C ARG A 54 -5.79 -6.35 20.26
N ASP A 55 -5.12 -6.93 21.25
CA ASP A 55 -5.23 -8.35 21.55
C ASP A 55 -6.65 -8.73 21.99
N ALA A 56 -7.32 -7.86 22.76
CA ALA A 56 -8.71 -8.07 23.15
C ALA A 56 -9.70 -8.01 21.97
N LYS A 57 -9.43 -7.17 20.96
CA LYS A 57 -10.31 -7.03 19.79
C LYS A 57 -10.05 -8.11 18.73
N TYR A 58 -8.79 -8.35 18.41
CA TYR A 58 -8.42 -9.16 17.24
C TYR A 58 -8.02 -10.59 17.61
N GLY A 59 -7.47 -10.84 18.81
CA GLY A 59 -6.96 -12.16 19.19
C GLY A 59 -6.00 -12.71 18.12
N THR A 60 -6.38 -13.82 17.49
CA THR A 60 -5.61 -14.45 16.39
C THR A 60 -5.96 -13.94 15.00
N ASN A 61 -6.95 -13.03 14.85
CA ASN A 61 -7.39 -12.48 13.57
C ASN A 61 -6.50 -11.31 13.11
N VAL A 62 -5.24 -11.61 12.82
CA VAL A 62 -4.25 -10.64 12.36
C VAL A 62 -4.63 -10.05 11.00
N ALA A 63 -5.29 -10.82 10.14
CA ALA A 63 -5.80 -10.33 8.86
C ALA A 63 -6.75 -9.13 9.03
N ARG A 64 -7.72 -9.21 9.96
CA ARG A 64 -8.61 -8.08 10.26
C ARG A 64 -7.85 -6.89 10.84
N TYR A 65 -6.83 -7.14 11.66
CA TYR A 65 -6.00 -6.06 12.21
C TYR A 65 -5.25 -5.28 11.11
N LEU A 66 -4.64 -5.97 10.14
CA LEU A 66 -3.97 -5.32 9.00
C LEU A 66 -4.95 -4.53 8.12
N LEU A 67 -6.16 -5.06 7.90
CA LEU A 67 -7.21 -4.35 7.17
C LEU A 67 -7.62 -3.06 7.90
N ASP A 68 -7.84 -3.10 9.22
CA ASP A 68 -8.20 -1.92 9.99
C ASP A 68 -7.06 -0.87 10.02
N LEU A 69 -5.79 -1.31 10.06
CA LEU A 69 -4.64 -0.41 9.92
C LEU A 69 -4.63 0.29 8.55
N HIS A 70 -4.91 -0.44 7.48
CA HIS A 70 -5.03 0.12 6.14
C HIS A 70 -6.20 1.11 6.02
N GLU A 71 -7.40 0.71 6.47
CA GLU A 71 -8.62 1.52 6.40
C GLU A 71 -8.53 2.81 7.22
N SER A 72 -7.77 2.78 8.33
CA SER A 72 -7.50 3.95 9.16
C SER A 72 -6.37 4.85 8.63
N GLU A 73 -5.76 4.49 7.49
CA GLU A 73 -4.59 5.17 6.93
C GLU A 73 -3.44 5.26 7.96
N ALA A 74 -3.27 4.18 8.74
CA ALA A 74 -2.32 4.10 9.85
C ALA A 74 -0.92 4.49 9.42
N THR A 75 -0.25 5.30 10.24
CA THR A 75 1.15 5.66 10.05
C THR A 75 2.05 4.89 11.01
N PHE A 76 3.20 4.44 10.53
CA PHE A 76 4.23 3.76 11.28
C PHE A 76 5.42 4.70 11.47
N ASP A 77 5.95 4.77 12.69
CA ASP A 77 7.25 5.40 12.93
C ASP A 77 8.35 4.42 12.53
N PHE A 78 8.69 4.44 11.25
CA PHE A 78 9.56 3.47 10.59
C PHE A 78 10.98 4.04 10.44
N CYS A 79 12.00 3.19 10.63
CA CYS A 79 13.42 3.58 10.63
C CYS A 79 13.77 4.74 11.59
N GLY A 80 13.04 4.89 12.71
CA GLY A 80 13.41 5.82 13.79
C GLY A 80 13.15 7.30 13.50
N GLY A 81 11.93 7.65 13.09
CA GLY A 81 11.44 9.03 13.00
C GLY A 81 10.73 9.36 11.69
N MET A 82 10.65 8.41 10.75
CA MET A 82 10.00 8.61 9.45
C MET A 82 8.60 8.00 9.49
N MET A 83 7.60 8.84 9.26
CA MET A 83 6.21 8.41 9.33
C MET A 83 5.76 7.87 7.97
N PHE A 84 5.58 6.56 7.86
CA PHE A 84 5.08 5.89 6.66
C PHE A 84 3.63 5.49 6.83
N GLN A 85 2.76 5.85 5.89
CA GLN A 85 1.41 5.30 5.84
C GLN A 85 1.45 3.83 5.39
N LEU A 86 0.74 2.94 6.08
CA LEU A 86 0.50 1.58 5.59
C LEU A 86 -0.54 1.60 4.48
N MET A 87 -0.23 0.92 3.38
CA MET A 87 -1.16 0.70 2.28
C MET A 87 -1.10 -0.77 1.84
N LEU A 88 -2.26 -1.38 1.62
CA LEU A 88 -2.36 -2.74 1.11
C LEU A 88 -2.86 -2.66 -0.34
N THR A 89 -2.30 -3.48 -1.23
CA THR A 89 -2.85 -3.62 -2.59
C THR A 89 -4.25 -4.22 -2.54
N ASP A 90 -5.05 -3.98 -3.59
CA ASP A 90 -6.42 -4.49 -3.61
C ASP A 90 -6.47 -6.03 -3.57
N GLN A 91 -5.51 -6.70 -4.21
CA GLN A 91 -5.42 -8.17 -4.16
C GLN A 91 -5.06 -8.69 -2.77
N LEU A 92 -4.13 -8.05 -2.06
CA LEU A 92 -3.82 -8.44 -0.68
C LEU A 92 -5.02 -8.16 0.24
N ARG A 93 -5.74 -7.05 0.04
CA ARG A 93 -6.96 -6.74 0.80
C ARG A 93 -8.05 -7.77 0.58
N GLU A 94 -8.28 -8.18 -0.66
CA GLU A 94 -9.27 -9.21 -0.98
C GLU A 94 -8.89 -10.55 -0.31
N HIS A 95 -7.61 -10.93 -0.37
CA HIS A 95 -7.10 -12.11 0.30
C HIS A 95 -7.31 -12.04 1.82
N LEU A 96 -6.86 -10.96 2.46
CA LEU A 96 -6.99 -10.78 3.91
C LEU A 96 -8.44 -10.68 4.36
N THR A 97 -9.34 -10.14 3.54
CA THR A 97 -10.78 -10.10 3.85
C THR A 97 -11.34 -11.51 3.95
N LYS A 98 -10.99 -12.40 3.00
CA LYS A 98 -11.41 -13.81 3.03
C LYS A 98 -10.86 -14.52 4.28
N VAL A 99 -9.57 -14.34 4.55
CA VAL A 99 -8.90 -14.93 5.73
C VAL A 99 -9.50 -14.42 7.05
N ALA A 100 -9.82 -13.13 7.12
CA ALA A 100 -10.40 -12.51 8.30
C ALA A 100 -11.81 -13.05 8.62
N SER A 101 -12.68 -13.15 7.61
CA SER A 101 -14.05 -13.64 7.79
C SER A 101 -14.11 -15.11 8.18
N GLN A 102 -13.17 -15.93 7.68
CA GLN A 102 -13.11 -17.35 7.98
C GLN A 102 -12.72 -17.68 9.43
N ASN A 103 -12.09 -16.73 10.15
CA ASN A 103 -11.81 -16.85 11.58
C ASN A 103 -13.07 -16.67 12.43
N GLU A 104 -14.01 -15.84 11.96
CA GLU A 104 -15.27 -15.55 12.66
C GLU A 104 -16.21 -16.78 12.68
N ASP A 105 -16.05 -17.69 11.72
CA ASP A 105 -16.86 -18.91 11.60
C ASP A 105 -16.36 -20.08 12.47
N GLY A 106 -15.28 -19.91 13.26
CA GLY A 106 -14.76 -20.92 14.18
C GLY A 106 -14.12 -22.15 13.52
N ASN A 107 -13.76 -22.06 12.23
CA ASN A 107 -13.14 -23.17 11.50
C ASN A 107 -11.62 -23.22 11.74
N GLU A 108 -11.17 -24.14 12.61
CA GLU A 108 -9.76 -24.31 12.99
C GLU A 108 -8.81 -24.52 11.80
N THR A 109 -9.30 -25.11 10.70
CA THR A 109 -8.49 -25.43 9.50
C THR A 109 -7.95 -24.18 8.78
N ILE A 110 -8.49 -23.00 9.05
CA ILE A 110 -8.16 -21.75 8.33
C ILE A 110 -7.25 -20.83 9.19
N ASN A 111 -7.01 -21.18 10.46
CA ASN A 111 -6.00 -20.48 11.27
C ASN A 111 -4.60 -20.54 10.63
N HIS A 112 -4.35 -21.50 9.74
CA HIS A 112 -3.09 -21.64 9.01
C HIS A 112 -2.81 -20.54 7.98
N PHE A 113 -3.82 -19.78 7.54
CA PHE A 113 -3.66 -18.68 6.57
C PHE A 113 -3.62 -17.29 7.21
N GLN A 114 -3.76 -17.21 8.54
CA GLN A 114 -3.62 -15.94 9.25
C GLN A 114 -2.17 -15.45 9.17
N PRO A 115 -1.94 -14.16 8.87
CA PRO A 115 -0.65 -13.53 9.05
C PRO A 115 -0.09 -13.80 10.45
N LYS A 116 1.19 -14.13 10.52
CA LYS A 116 1.88 -14.44 11.77
C LYS A 116 2.56 -13.19 12.32
N ILE A 117 2.28 -12.88 13.59
CA ILE A 117 3.10 -11.95 14.37
C ILE A 117 4.06 -12.80 15.20
N PHE A 118 5.36 -12.74 14.87
CA PHE A 118 6.39 -13.45 15.61
C PHE A 118 6.65 -12.82 16.98
N ASP A 119 7.23 -13.58 17.90
CA ASP A 119 7.59 -13.06 19.22
C ASP A 119 8.83 -12.13 19.18
N ALA A 120 9.15 -11.53 20.32
CA ALA A 120 10.25 -10.57 20.46
C ALA A 120 11.66 -11.15 20.23
N THR A 121 11.82 -12.47 20.16
CA THR A 121 13.11 -13.09 19.79
C THR A 121 13.40 -12.99 18.29
N LYS A 122 12.40 -12.59 17.49
CA LYS A 122 12.46 -12.51 16.03
C LYS A 122 12.59 -11.08 15.49
N ALA A 123 13.34 -10.24 16.20
CA ALA A 123 13.58 -8.83 15.82
C ALA A 123 14.37 -8.63 14.50
N ARG A 124 14.84 -9.70 13.85
CA ARG A 124 15.46 -9.65 12.52
C ARG A 124 14.94 -10.78 11.66
N MET A 125 14.74 -10.53 10.37
CA MET A 125 14.14 -11.52 9.45
C MET A 125 14.97 -12.82 9.37
N PHE A 126 16.30 -12.74 9.44
CA PHE A 126 17.16 -13.94 9.44
C PHE A 126 16.96 -14.85 10.67
N ASN A 127 16.30 -14.37 11.72
CA ASN A 127 15.96 -15.18 12.90
C ASN A 127 14.67 -15.99 12.70
N LEU A 128 13.90 -15.74 11.63
CA LEU A 128 12.65 -16.46 11.37
C LEU A 128 12.93 -17.95 11.13
N PRO A 129 12.04 -18.85 11.60
CA PRO A 129 12.10 -20.26 11.22
C PRO A 129 12.07 -20.40 9.69
N ASP A 130 12.88 -21.31 9.17
CA ASP A 130 12.96 -21.62 7.74
C ASP A 130 13.29 -20.40 6.86
N TYR A 131 13.93 -19.38 7.43
CA TYR A 131 14.39 -18.21 6.69
C TYR A 131 15.33 -18.62 5.56
N ASP A 132 15.01 -18.14 4.37
CA ASP A 132 15.85 -18.23 3.19
C ASP A 132 16.01 -16.84 2.56
N GLN A 133 17.21 -16.56 2.07
CA GLN A 133 17.53 -15.32 1.39
C GLN A 133 17.12 -15.42 -0.09
N SER A 134 15.80 -15.49 -0.32
CA SER A 134 15.20 -15.50 -1.65
C SER A 134 14.12 -14.44 -1.77
N ALA A 135 13.70 -14.18 -3.00
CA ALA A 135 12.57 -13.28 -3.26
C ALA A 135 11.23 -13.87 -2.81
N ASN A 136 11.19 -15.05 -2.18
CA ASN A 136 9.95 -15.72 -1.81
C ASN A 136 9.25 -15.03 -0.62
N ALA A 137 7.92 -15.01 -0.70
CA ALA A 137 7.00 -14.56 0.32
C ALA A 137 5.71 -15.38 0.22
N ASP A 138 5.02 -15.60 1.34
CA ASP A 138 3.89 -16.52 1.46
C ASP A 138 2.58 -15.84 1.90
N ASN A 139 2.63 -14.54 2.20
CA ASN A 139 1.54 -13.74 2.77
C ASN A 139 1.08 -14.20 4.17
N ILE A 140 1.83 -15.08 4.81
CA ILE A 140 1.58 -15.60 6.16
C ILE A 140 2.71 -15.13 7.07
N ASN A 141 3.94 -15.56 6.80
CA ASN A 141 5.13 -15.20 7.54
C ASN A 141 5.79 -13.95 6.94
N ILE A 142 5.81 -13.86 5.61
CA ILE A 142 6.51 -12.82 4.87
C ILE A 142 5.59 -12.26 3.78
N PHE A 143 5.60 -10.94 3.66
CA PHE A 143 4.91 -10.18 2.63
C PHE A 143 5.90 -9.59 1.64
N HIS A 144 5.49 -9.49 0.38
CA HIS A 144 6.11 -8.53 -0.53
C HIS A 144 5.61 -7.13 -0.21
N GLY A 145 6.48 -6.15 -0.35
CA GLY A 145 6.06 -4.77 -0.28
C GLY A 145 7.07 -3.79 -0.84
N ARG A 146 6.74 -2.51 -0.73
CA ARG A 146 7.59 -1.40 -1.16
C ARG A 146 7.61 -0.30 -0.13
N GLU A 147 8.80 0.26 0.02
CA GLU A 147 8.97 1.60 0.54
C GLU A 147 8.77 2.59 -0.62
N LEU A 148 7.69 3.37 -0.60
CA LEU A 148 7.42 4.41 -1.58
C LEU A 148 7.64 5.80 -0.98
N ARG A 149 8.25 6.69 -1.75
CA ARG A 149 8.53 8.07 -1.36
C ARG A 149 7.93 9.05 -2.37
N LYS A 150 7.76 10.31 -1.93
CA LYS A 150 7.13 11.41 -2.69
C LYS A 150 5.67 11.17 -3.10
N VAL A 151 4.92 10.42 -2.30
CA VAL A 151 3.48 10.23 -2.49
C VAL A 151 2.71 11.44 -1.94
N PRO A 152 2.09 12.29 -2.77
CA PRO A 152 1.62 13.62 -2.36
C PRO A 152 0.46 13.61 -1.37
N HIS A 153 -0.28 12.50 -1.29
CA HIS A 153 -1.45 12.34 -0.43
C HIS A 153 -1.21 11.35 0.72
N ALA A 154 0.02 10.85 0.90
CA ALA A 154 0.32 9.94 1.99
C ALA A 154 0.22 10.66 3.35
N LYS A 155 -0.29 9.94 4.35
CA LYS A 155 -0.29 10.40 5.75
C LYS A 155 1.12 10.36 6.33
N GLY A 156 1.30 11.02 7.48
CA GLY A 156 2.60 11.10 8.17
C GLY A 156 3.45 12.33 7.80
N GLY A 157 3.09 13.06 6.75
CA GLY A 157 3.62 14.39 6.45
C GLY A 157 4.90 14.45 5.60
N PHE A 158 5.47 13.30 5.24
CA PHE A 158 6.69 13.21 4.41
C PHE A 158 6.48 12.60 3.03
N GLY A 159 5.24 12.20 2.71
CA GLY A 159 4.92 11.57 1.43
C GLY A 159 5.45 10.14 1.33
N PHE A 160 5.38 9.39 2.42
CA PHE A 160 5.98 8.07 2.58
C PHE A 160 4.90 7.01 2.77
N VAL A 161 5.02 5.89 2.04
CA VAL A 161 4.07 4.76 2.09
C VAL A 161 4.83 3.46 2.21
N LEU A 162 4.41 2.60 3.13
CA LEU A 162 4.74 1.17 3.14
C LEU A 162 3.60 0.44 2.44
N GLN A 163 3.81 0.07 1.18
CA GLN A 163 2.84 -0.71 0.41
C GLN A 163 3.12 -2.19 0.66
N LEU A 164 2.17 -2.97 1.17
CA LEU A 164 2.25 -4.44 1.15
C LEU A 164 1.38 -4.98 0.02
N SER A 165 1.87 -5.99 -0.68
CA SER A 165 1.24 -6.59 -1.85
C SER A 165 1.12 -8.10 -1.72
N MET A 166 0.18 -8.67 -2.47
CA MET A 166 0.00 -10.11 -2.51
C MET A 166 1.22 -10.74 -3.21
N ALA A 167 2.00 -11.48 -2.43
CA ALA A 167 3.04 -12.33 -2.97
C ALA A 167 2.38 -13.45 -3.78
N MET A 168 2.87 -13.67 -4.99
CA MET A 168 2.37 -14.73 -5.84
C MET A 168 3.41 -15.85 -5.88
N PRO A 169 3.01 -17.11 -5.69
CA PRO A 169 3.89 -18.22 -6.00
C PRO A 169 4.16 -18.25 -7.52
N ASP A 170 5.34 -18.73 -7.89
CA ASP A 170 5.74 -18.89 -9.29
C ASP A 170 4.66 -19.66 -10.09
N GLY A 171 4.20 -19.08 -11.21
CA GLY A 171 3.31 -19.74 -12.16
C GLY A 171 1.79 -19.56 -11.94
N ALA A 172 1.36 -18.70 -11.02
CA ALA A 172 -0.07 -18.42 -10.82
C ALA A 172 -0.70 -17.57 -11.95
N ASP A 173 -1.96 -17.89 -12.28
CA ASP A 173 -2.70 -17.33 -13.44
C ASP A 173 -3.10 -15.85 -13.31
N SER A 174 -3.16 -15.29 -12.11
CA SER A 174 -3.45 -13.86 -11.89
C SER A 174 -2.42 -13.22 -10.96
N ARG A 175 -1.51 -12.41 -11.51
CA ARG A 175 -0.57 -11.62 -10.70
C ARG A 175 -1.29 -10.43 -10.05
N ASP A 176 -0.88 -10.07 -8.83
CA ASP A 176 -1.19 -8.76 -8.27
C ASP A 176 -0.61 -7.70 -9.22
N PRO A 177 -1.45 -6.88 -9.89
CA PRO A 177 -0.95 -5.86 -10.83
C PRO A 177 -0.12 -4.79 -10.13
N GLU A 178 -0.27 -4.67 -8.81
CA GLU A 178 0.47 -3.76 -7.95
C GLU A 178 1.54 -4.49 -7.14
N GLY A 179 1.68 -5.81 -7.28
CA GLY A 179 2.69 -6.62 -6.59
C GLY A 179 4.06 -6.50 -7.21
N TRP A 180 5.05 -7.21 -6.65
CA TRP A 180 6.40 -7.23 -7.20
C TRP A 180 6.42 -7.68 -8.67
N SER A 181 7.10 -6.92 -9.52
CA SER A 181 7.31 -7.26 -10.91
C SER A 181 8.30 -8.42 -11.04
N ALA A 182 8.33 -9.05 -12.22
CA ALA A 182 9.35 -10.07 -12.51
C ALA A 182 10.78 -9.49 -12.46
N GLN A 183 10.92 -8.20 -12.76
CA GLN A 183 12.16 -7.46 -12.69
C GLN A 183 12.58 -7.26 -11.23
N GLU A 184 11.66 -6.88 -10.34
CA GLU A 184 11.93 -6.76 -8.89
C GLU A 184 12.35 -8.11 -8.30
N MET A 185 11.65 -9.19 -8.65
CA MET A 185 12.01 -10.55 -8.24
C MET A 185 13.40 -10.95 -8.73
N LYS A 186 13.72 -10.66 -10.00
CA LYS A 186 15.01 -11.02 -10.61
C LYS A 186 16.18 -10.24 -10.04
N THR A 187 15.97 -8.98 -9.68
CA THR A 187 17.00 -8.11 -9.09
C THR A 187 17.00 -8.15 -7.57
N TYR A 188 16.29 -9.10 -6.96
CA TYR A 188 16.30 -9.26 -5.52
C TYR A 188 17.71 -9.59 -5.02
N ASP A 189 18.16 -8.81 -4.04
CA ASP A 189 19.51 -8.85 -3.48
C ASP A 189 19.52 -8.95 -1.95
N GLY A 190 18.35 -9.19 -1.33
CA GLY A 190 18.17 -9.36 0.11
C GLY A 190 18.66 -8.18 0.92
N TRP A 191 19.73 -8.38 1.70
CA TRP A 191 20.30 -7.43 2.67
C TRP A 191 21.24 -6.38 2.06
N ALA A 192 21.24 -6.24 0.73
CA ALA A 192 22.06 -5.22 0.10
C ALA A 192 21.70 -3.84 0.67
N HIS A 193 22.71 -2.99 0.87
CA HIS A 193 22.47 -1.63 1.35
C HIS A 193 21.69 -0.84 0.30
N ASP A 194 20.68 -0.07 0.69
CA ASP A 194 19.76 0.67 -0.21
C ASP A 194 20.43 1.45 -1.33
N ILE A 195 21.61 2.02 -1.07
CA ILE A 195 22.43 2.76 -2.05
C ILE A 195 22.82 1.90 -3.26
N GLY A 196 23.01 0.60 -3.06
CA GLY A 196 23.36 -0.36 -4.11
C GLY A 196 22.16 -0.92 -4.87
N ARG A 197 20.94 -0.65 -4.39
CA ARG A 197 19.70 -1.25 -4.91
C ARG A 197 19.04 -0.33 -5.93
N THR A 198 18.25 -0.92 -6.82
CA THR A 198 17.51 -0.17 -7.84
C THR A 198 16.25 0.46 -7.23
N TRP A 199 16.31 1.77 -6.99
CA TRP A 199 15.11 2.57 -6.72
C TRP A 199 14.36 2.84 -8.02
N ARG A 200 13.18 2.23 -8.15
CA ARG A 200 12.33 2.36 -9.34
C ARG A 200 11.53 3.64 -9.28
N LYS A 201 11.45 4.35 -10.39
CA LYS A 201 10.61 5.52 -10.57
C LYS A 201 9.24 5.12 -11.10
N ALA A 202 8.31 6.05 -11.07
CA ALA A 202 6.97 5.84 -11.60
C ALA A 202 6.94 5.30 -13.06
N ASP A 203 7.84 5.78 -13.93
CA ASP A 203 7.97 5.28 -15.30
C ASP A 203 8.38 3.80 -15.35
N ASP A 204 9.30 3.39 -14.48
CA ASP A 204 9.77 2.00 -14.40
C ASP A 204 8.62 1.07 -13.98
N TYR A 205 7.87 1.45 -12.95
CA TYR A 205 6.72 0.67 -12.48
C TYR A 205 5.63 0.47 -13.54
N GLU A 206 5.28 1.52 -14.29
CA GLU A 206 4.27 1.43 -15.37
C GLU A 206 4.76 0.56 -16.54
N ALA A 207 6.05 0.66 -16.87
CA ALA A 207 6.69 -0.19 -17.88
C ALA A 207 6.72 -1.66 -17.46
N GLU A 208 6.93 -1.93 -16.17
CA GLU A 208 7.00 -3.28 -15.59
C GLU A 208 5.63 -3.94 -15.34
N GLY A 209 4.54 -3.18 -15.37
CA GLY A 209 3.18 -3.74 -15.37
C GLY A 209 2.15 -3.02 -14.49
N PHE A 210 2.59 -2.16 -13.58
CA PHE A 210 1.71 -1.40 -12.68
C PHE A 210 1.18 -0.16 -13.40
N LYS A 211 0.19 -0.36 -14.28
CA LYS A 211 -0.22 0.61 -15.32
C LYS A 211 -0.70 1.97 -14.83
N ASP A 212 -1.20 2.05 -13.62
CA ASP A 212 -1.77 3.26 -13.02
C ASP A 212 -0.93 3.78 -11.84
N PHE A 213 0.34 3.37 -11.72
CA PHE A 213 1.22 3.79 -10.63
C PHE A 213 1.28 5.32 -10.49
N LYS A 214 1.44 6.09 -11.59
CA LYS A 214 1.49 7.56 -11.49
C LYS A 214 0.18 8.16 -11.03
N GLN A 215 -0.95 7.59 -11.47
CA GLN A 215 -2.26 8.03 -11.01
C GLN A 215 -2.42 7.77 -9.52
N LYS A 216 -1.96 6.61 -9.05
CA LYS A 216 -2.12 6.16 -7.68
C LYS A 216 -1.16 6.81 -6.70
N PHE A 217 0.10 7.01 -7.07
CA PHE A 217 1.15 7.49 -6.16
C PHE A 217 1.77 8.83 -6.55
N GLY A 218 1.50 9.33 -7.76
CA GLY A 218 2.08 10.57 -8.29
C GLY A 218 3.27 10.33 -9.21
N SER A 219 3.51 11.27 -10.13
CA SER A 219 4.54 11.14 -11.17
C SER A 219 5.98 11.20 -10.67
N GLU A 220 6.20 11.80 -9.50
CA GLU A 220 7.51 11.84 -8.86
C GLU A 220 7.74 10.71 -7.85
N ALA A 221 6.73 9.87 -7.63
CA ALA A 221 6.87 8.77 -6.69
C ALA A 221 7.90 7.77 -7.20
N PHE A 222 8.66 7.23 -6.26
CA PHE A 222 9.68 6.23 -6.50
C PHE A 222 9.72 5.31 -5.29
N GLY A 223 10.27 4.11 -5.47
CA GLY A 223 10.28 3.14 -4.40
C GLY A 223 11.35 2.08 -4.51
N LEU A 224 11.48 1.37 -3.40
CA LEU A 224 12.36 0.24 -3.21
C LEU A 224 11.54 -0.94 -2.69
N ASN A 225 11.80 -2.13 -3.22
CA ASN A 225 11.06 -3.33 -2.86
C ASN A 225 11.71 -4.02 -1.65
N HIS A 226 10.93 -4.36 -0.62
CA HIS A 226 11.40 -5.11 0.56
C HIS A 226 10.49 -6.28 0.88
N ARG A 227 11.06 -7.36 1.42
CA ARG A 227 10.26 -8.34 2.14
C ARG A 227 9.92 -7.77 3.50
N PHE A 228 8.70 -7.98 3.95
CA PHE A 228 8.21 -7.49 5.23
C PHE A 228 7.69 -8.63 6.09
N TYR A 229 7.79 -8.49 7.40
CA TYR A 229 7.20 -9.41 8.35
C TYR A 229 6.75 -8.67 9.61
N LEU A 230 5.97 -9.35 10.45
CA LEU A 230 5.43 -8.79 11.68
C LEU A 230 6.07 -9.46 12.89
N HIS A 231 6.45 -8.68 13.90
CA HIS A 231 6.83 -9.25 15.19
C HIS A 231 6.39 -8.37 16.36
N LEU A 232 6.47 -8.92 17.58
CA LEU A 232 6.26 -8.18 18.82
C LEU A 232 7.60 -7.67 19.36
N ASP A 233 7.57 -6.60 20.16
CA ASP A 233 8.67 -6.28 21.07
C ASP A 233 8.42 -6.82 22.49
N GLY A 234 9.36 -6.60 23.40
CA GLY A 234 9.22 -6.98 24.81
C GLY A 234 8.09 -6.29 25.57
N SER A 235 7.43 -5.29 24.96
CA SER A 235 6.24 -4.60 25.49
C SER A 235 4.96 -4.98 24.73
N HIS A 236 4.99 -6.06 23.93
CA HIS A 236 3.87 -6.55 23.11
C HIS A 236 3.36 -5.56 22.05
N ARG A 237 4.15 -4.55 21.68
CA ARG A 237 3.83 -3.70 20.53
C ARG A 237 4.14 -4.46 19.25
N MET A 238 3.26 -4.34 18.26
CA MET A 238 3.49 -4.92 16.94
C MET A 238 4.40 -4.01 16.13
N TRP A 239 5.38 -4.62 15.48
CA TRP A 239 6.32 -4.01 14.56
C TRP A 239 6.11 -4.61 13.18
N LEU A 240 6.06 -3.74 12.17
CA LEU A 240 6.27 -4.10 10.78
C LEU A 240 7.76 -3.87 10.52
N SER A 241 8.43 -4.90 10.00
CA SER A 241 9.88 -4.87 9.79
C SER A 241 10.20 -5.26 8.36
N ALA A 242 11.00 -4.43 7.69
CA ALA A 242 11.61 -4.76 6.42
C ALA A 242 12.81 -5.69 6.65
N GLU A 243 13.15 -6.45 5.61
CA GLU A 243 14.26 -7.39 5.65
C GLU A 243 15.59 -6.75 6.03
N ASP A 244 15.89 -5.54 5.56
CA ASP A 244 17.13 -4.80 5.88
C ASP A 244 17.25 -4.34 7.35
N GLY A 245 16.23 -4.60 8.17
CA GLY A 245 16.18 -4.26 9.58
C GLY A 245 15.64 -2.87 9.89
N CYS A 246 15.19 -2.11 8.89
CA CYS A 246 14.30 -0.98 9.12
C CYS A 246 12.94 -1.48 9.57
N GLU A 247 12.40 -0.87 10.62
CA GLU A 247 11.16 -1.32 11.23
C GLU A 247 10.44 -0.17 11.92
N GLY A 248 9.16 -0.37 12.20
CA GLY A 248 8.34 0.61 12.89
C GLY A 248 7.10 0.01 13.50
N THR A 249 6.53 0.74 14.45
CA THR A 249 5.27 0.40 15.11
C THR A 249 4.20 1.42 14.73
N PRO A 250 2.89 1.05 14.72
CA PRO A 250 1.81 2.01 14.53
C PRO A 250 1.97 3.19 15.50
N ALA A 251 2.02 4.39 14.94
CA ALA A 251 2.30 5.60 15.67
C ALA A 251 1.01 6.39 15.94
N LYS A 252 0.93 6.99 17.12
CA LYS A 252 -0.12 7.97 17.42
C LYS A 252 0.00 9.10 16.40
N SER A 253 -1.13 9.49 15.79
CA SER A 253 -1.15 10.60 14.84
C SER A 253 -0.52 11.83 15.51
N THR A 254 0.70 12.18 15.12
CA THR A 254 1.31 13.40 15.63
C THR A 254 0.66 14.54 14.86
N SER A 255 -0.21 15.30 15.53
CA SER A 255 -0.68 16.58 15.02
C SER A 255 0.49 17.56 15.02
N ARG A 256 1.46 17.39 14.10
CA ARG A 256 2.47 18.42 13.87
C ARG A 256 1.77 19.56 13.14
N ASN A 257 1.28 20.52 13.91
CA ASN A 257 0.78 21.78 13.40
C ASN A 257 1.86 22.41 12.50
N PRO A 258 1.59 22.69 11.22
CA PRO A 258 2.57 23.30 10.31
C PRO A 258 2.93 24.76 10.68
N VAL A 259 2.31 25.32 11.73
CA VAL A 259 2.44 26.75 12.09
C VAL A 259 3.74 27.05 12.86
N SER A 260 4.44 26.06 13.42
CA SER A 260 5.64 26.34 14.23
C SER A 260 6.93 26.64 13.44
N ARG A 261 6.86 26.84 12.12
CA ARG A 261 8.01 27.26 11.29
C ARG A 261 7.94 28.71 10.77
N ILE A 262 6.97 29.53 11.22
CA ILE A 262 6.89 30.95 10.82
C ILE A 262 7.49 31.91 11.87
N PHE A 263 7.80 31.45 13.09
CA PHE A 263 8.50 32.28 14.08
C PHE A 263 9.68 31.54 14.69
N GLY A 264 10.78 31.49 13.94
CA GLY A 264 12.11 31.39 14.51
C GLY A 264 12.69 32.79 14.66
N LEU A 265 12.41 33.41 15.81
CA LEU A 265 13.32 34.35 16.46
C LEU A 265 14.12 33.56 17.49
#